data_AF-A0A559QMC6-F1
#
_entry.id   AF-A0A559QMC6-F1
#
_cell.length_a   1.000
_cell.length_b   1.000
_cell.length_c   1.000
_cell.angle_alpha   90.00
_cell.angle_beta   90.00
_cell.angle_gamma   90.00
#
_symmetry.space_group_name_H-M   'P 1'
#
loop_
_entity.id
_entity.type
_entity.pdbx_description
1 polymer ?
#
loop_
_entity_poly.entity_id
_entity_poly.type
_entity_poly.pdbx_seq_one_letter_code
_entity_poly.pdbx_strand_id
1 'polypeptide(L)'
;MYQNFLLMPTVLKFMTVHAMACSFFLLVAVIPGVPFTVNGEVLSYKEAWESGYSVNLLVIGVVMPILAVQLLARRKYCRQLYTAASACVLILPYLYWQQYALAMLGLACTLVITLYLFKNGRVLAYFGS
;
A
#
# COMPACT_ATOMS: atom_id res chain seq x y z
N MET A 1 12.52 13.50 11.28
CA MET A 1 11.82 12.24 10.91
C MET A 1 11.66 11.29 12.10
N TYR A 2 12.73 10.94 12.84
CA TYR A 2 12.62 10.07 14.01
C TYR A 2 11.62 10.56 15.07
N GLN A 3 11.66 11.85 15.44
CA GLN A 3 10.68 12.44 16.36
C GLN A 3 9.25 12.35 15.84
N ASN A 4 9.02 12.60 14.54
CA ASN A 4 7.71 12.43 13.92
C ASN A 4 7.23 10.99 14.04
N PHE A 5 8.11 10.00 13.83
CA PHE A 5 7.76 8.60 14.01
C PHE A 5 7.32 8.31 15.44
N LEU A 6 8.04 8.81 16.44
CA LEU A 6 7.69 8.59 17.85
C LEU A 6 6.31 9.14 18.20
N LEU A 7 5.98 10.34 17.70
CA LEU A 7 4.70 11.02 17.92
C LEU A 7 3.52 10.40 17.13
N MET A 8 3.81 9.49 16.20
CA MET A 8 2.81 8.91 15.32
C MET A 8 1.87 7.96 16.11
N PRO A 9 0.53 8.11 15.98
CA PRO A 9 -0.42 7.18 16.61
C PRO A 9 -0.15 5.74 16.18
N THR A 10 -0.36 4.77 17.07
CA THR A 10 0.04 3.35 16.87
C THR A 10 -0.42 2.75 15.55
N VAL A 11 -1.69 2.94 15.16
CA VAL A 11 -2.21 2.40 13.90
C VAL A 11 -1.60 3.10 12.69
N LEU A 12 -1.37 4.42 12.77
CA LEU A 12 -0.71 5.16 11.69
C LEU A 12 0.76 4.72 11.54
N LYS A 13 1.43 4.48 12.67
CA LYS A 13 2.79 3.95 12.72
C LYS A 13 2.87 2.58 12.05
N PHE A 14 1.95 1.68 12.36
CA PHE A 14 1.84 0.37 11.70
C PHE A 14 1.64 0.52 10.19
N MET A 15 0.69 1.37 9.76
CA MET A 15 0.44 1.63 8.34
C MET A 15 1.68 2.18 7.62
N THR A 16 2.42 3.09 8.24
CA THR A 16 3.66 3.66 7.69
C THR A 16 4.76 2.61 7.59
N VAL A 17 4.97 1.79 8.62
CA VAL A 17 5.97 0.70 8.59
C VAL A 17 5.60 -0.35 7.54
N HIS A 18 4.33 -0.76 7.49
CA HIS A 18 3.83 -1.68 6.48
C HIS A 18 4.05 -1.13 5.06
N ALA A 19 3.71 0.13 4.82
CA ALA A 19 3.92 0.79 3.53
C ALA A 19 5.41 0.90 3.15
N MET A 20 6.33 1.07 4.12
CA MET A 20 7.76 0.94 3.85
C MET A 20 8.16 -0.50 3.54
N ALA A 21 7.63 -1.48 4.26
CA ALA A 21 7.91 -2.90 4.05
C ALA A 21 7.41 -3.37 2.67
N CYS A 22 6.43 -2.70 2.07
CA CYS A 22 6.04 -2.98 0.68
C CYS A 22 7.20 -2.84 -0.31
N SER A 23 8.30 -2.15 0.02
CA SER A 23 9.53 -2.15 -0.80
C SER A 23 10.06 -3.56 -1.11
N PHE A 24 9.79 -4.56 -0.26
CA PHE A 24 10.13 -5.94 -0.56
C PHE A 24 9.44 -6.44 -1.85
N PHE A 25 8.24 -5.94 -2.19
CA PHE A 25 7.56 -6.31 -3.43
C PHE A 25 8.32 -5.87 -4.69
N LEU A 26 9.12 -4.80 -4.60
CA LEU A 26 10.03 -4.41 -5.68
C LEU A 26 11.05 -5.53 -5.95
N LEU A 27 11.68 -6.03 -4.88
CA LEU A 27 12.69 -7.08 -4.98
C LEU A 27 12.06 -8.36 -5.54
N VAL A 28 10.88 -8.73 -5.03
CA VAL A 28 10.14 -9.91 -5.50
C VAL A 28 9.78 -9.76 -6.98
N ALA A 29 9.31 -8.59 -7.43
CA ALA A 29 8.92 -8.37 -8.82
C ALA A 29 10.10 -8.40 -9.82
N VAL A 30 11.30 -7.97 -9.41
CA VAL A 30 12.44 -7.75 -10.33
C VAL A 30 13.45 -8.89 -10.31
N ILE A 31 13.60 -9.63 -9.20
CA ILE A 31 14.61 -10.68 -9.09
C ILE A 31 14.09 -12.00 -9.71
N PRO A 32 14.73 -12.51 -10.79
CA PRO A 32 14.35 -13.79 -11.36
C PRO A 32 14.59 -14.93 -10.36
N GLY A 33 13.66 -15.88 -10.28
CA GLY A 33 13.79 -17.06 -9.42
C GLY A 33 13.18 -16.92 -8.03
N VAL A 34 12.62 -15.75 -7.66
CA VAL A 34 11.72 -15.64 -6.50
C VAL A 34 10.38 -16.29 -6.87
N PRO A 35 9.94 -17.35 -6.16
CA PRO A 35 8.72 -18.08 -6.53
C PRO A 35 7.49 -17.20 -6.33
N PHE A 36 6.65 -17.15 -7.37
CA PHE A 36 5.39 -16.40 -7.39
C PHE A 36 4.21 -17.34 -7.33
N THR A 37 3.56 -17.47 -6.18
CA THR A 37 2.37 -18.33 -6.08
C THR A 37 1.09 -17.52 -6.23
N VAL A 38 0.29 -17.83 -7.24
CA VAL A 38 -1.05 -17.25 -7.47
C VAL A 38 -2.04 -18.40 -7.54
N ASN A 39 -3.09 -18.36 -6.72
CA ASN A 39 -4.12 -19.41 -6.66
C ASN A 39 -3.57 -20.84 -6.45
N GLY A 40 -2.41 -20.97 -5.80
CA GLY A 40 -1.75 -22.26 -5.57
C GLY A 40 -0.79 -22.72 -6.67
N GLU A 41 -0.68 -21.98 -7.77
CA GLU A 41 0.24 -22.27 -8.87
C GLU A 41 1.46 -21.37 -8.81
N VAL A 42 2.67 -21.95 -8.96
CA VAL A 42 3.92 -21.19 -9.05
C VAL A 42 4.10 -20.69 -10.47
N LEU A 43 3.92 -19.39 -10.67
CA LEU A 43 4.20 -18.71 -11.92
C LEU A 43 5.70 -18.54 -12.10
N SER A 44 6.17 -18.78 -13.33
CA SER A 44 7.50 -18.38 -13.75
C SER A 44 7.62 -16.85 -13.79
N TYR A 45 8.86 -16.35 -13.75
CA TYR A 45 9.13 -14.92 -13.86
C TYR A 45 8.47 -14.30 -15.10
N LYS A 46 8.57 -14.98 -16.26
CA LYS A 46 7.99 -14.49 -17.52
C LYS A 46 6.46 -14.42 -17.43
N GLU A 47 5.81 -15.47 -16.94
CA GLU A 47 4.35 -15.51 -16.80
C GLU A 47 3.84 -14.43 -15.83
N ALA A 48 4.56 -14.18 -14.72
CA ALA A 48 4.21 -13.13 -13.75
C ALA A 48 4.28 -11.71 -14.36
N TRP A 49 5.21 -11.47 -15.29
CA TRP A 49 5.31 -10.20 -16.01
C TRP A 49 4.24 -10.08 -17.12
N GLU A 50 4.00 -11.14 -17.89
CA GLU A 50 2.99 -11.14 -18.96
C GLU A 50 1.56 -11.00 -18.43
N SER A 51 1.26 -11.57 -17.26
CA SER A 51 -0.03 -11.46 -16.57
C SER A 51 -0.24 -10.14 -15.79
N GLY A 52 0.79 -9.29 -15.71
CA GLY A 52 0.75 -8.00 -15.03
C GLY A 52 0.90 -8.05 -13.50
N TYR A 53 1.07 -9.23 -12.88
CA TYR A 53 1.32 -9.34 -11.42
C TYR A 53 2.61 -8.62 -11.02
N SER A 54 3.71 -8.86 -11.74
CA SER A 54 4.99 -8.20 -11.44
C SER A 54 4.92 -6.69 -11.60
N VAL A 55 4.15 -6.20 -12.58
CA VAL A 55 3.94 -4.75 -12.79
C VAL A 55 3.21 -4.15 -11.58
N ASN A 56 2.14 -4.79 -11.11
CA ASN A 56 1.40 -4.31 -9.93
C ASN A 56 2.30 -4.29 -8.69
N LEU A 57 3.10 -5.33 -8.46
CA LEU A 57 4.01 -5.39 -7.32
C LEU A 57 5.16 -4.38 -7.40
N LEU A 58 5.66 -4.11 -8.59
CA LEU A 58 6.62 -3.04 -8.81
C LEU A 58 6.01 -1.69 -8.44
N VAL A 59 4.79 -1.40 -8.91
CA VAL A 59 4.08 -0.16 -8.58
C VAL A 59 3.88 -0.04 -7.06
N ILE A 60 3.41 -1.09 -6.39
CA ILE A 60 3.23 -1.10 -4.93
C ILE A 60 4.57 -0.90 -4.22
N GLY A 61 5.61 -1.62 -4.65
CA GLY A 61 6.94 -1.59 -4.08
C GLY A 61 7.67 -0.26 -4.21
N VAL A 62 7.25 0.60 -5.15
CA VAL A 62 7.77 1.97 -5.28
C VAL A 62 6.86 2.98 -4.60
N VAL A 63 5.56 2.94 -4.90
CA VAL A 63 4.60 3.97 -4.47
C VAL A 63 4.38 3.95 -2.96
N MET A 64 4.23 2.76 -2.36
CA MET A 64 3.92 2.66 -0.93
C MET A 64 5.06 3.19 -0.03
N PRO A 65 6.34 2.87 -0.27
CA PRO A 65 7.43 3.47 0.51
C PRO A 65 7.52 4.98 0.37
N ILE A 66 7.29 5.52 -0.83
CA ILE A 66 7.25 6.98 -1.04
C ILE A 66 6.15 7.60 -0.17
N LEU A 67 4.95 7.02 -0.17
CA LEU A 67 3.84 7.51 0.64
C LEU A 67 4.08 7.35 2.14
N ALA A 68 4.77 6.30 2.57
CA ALA A 68 5.21 6.14 3.95
C ALA A 68 6.11 7.31 4.38
N VAL A 69 7.08 7.68 3.54
CA VAL A 69 7.93 8.85 3.77
C VAL A 69 7.11 10.13 3.81
N GLN A 70 6.10 10.29 2.95
CA GLN A 70 5.22 11.47 2.96
C GLN A 70 4.39 11.58 4.25
N LEU A 71 3.85 10.47 4.76
CA LEU A 71 3.13 10.42 6.04
C LEU A 71 4.05 10.77 7.22
N LEU A 72 5.28 10.24 7.20
CA LEU A 72 6.29 10.53 8.22
C LEU A 72 6.76 12.00 8.18
N ALA A 73 6.90 12.56 6.98
CA ALA A 73 7.25 13.96 6.77
C ALA A 73 6.08 14.93 6.96
N ARG A 74 4.86 14.42 7.21
CA ARG A 74 3.63 15.22 7.39
C ARG A 74 3.37 16.20 6.24
N ARG A 75 3.71 15.83 5.00
CA ARG A 75 3.58 16.74 3.86
C ARG A 75 2.11 17.07 3.56
N LYS A 76 1.88 18.23 2.94
CA LYS A 76 0.56 18.63 2.44
C LYS A 76 0.00 17.53 1.53
N TYR A 77 -1.26 17.21 1.72
CA TYR A 77 -2.00 16.17 0.98
C TYR A 77 -1.55 14.71 1.17
N CYS A 78 -0.61 14.41 2.09
CA CYS A 78 -0.12 13.03 2.28
C CYS A 78 -1.25 12.03 2.58
N ARG A 79 -2.28 12.43 3.34
CA ARG A 79 -3.45 11.59 3.66
C ARG A 79 -4.31 11.28 2.43
N GLN A 80 -4.56 12.29 1.59
CA GLN A 80 -5.31 12.16 0.35
C GLN A 80 -4.58 11.24 -0.61
N LEU A 81 -3.28 11.46 -0.80
CA LEU A 81 -2.43 10.64 -1.67
C LEU A 81 -2.36 9.19 -1.17
N TYR A 82 -2.18 8.98 0.14
CA TYR A 82 -2.17 7.64 0.71
C TYR A 82 -3.51 6.92 0.52
N THR A 83 -4.63 7.63 0.70
CA THR A 83 -5.97 7.07 0.52
C THR A 83 -6.22 6.70 -0.94
N ALA A 84 -5.89 7.59 -1.88
CA ALA A 84 -6.05 7.34 -3.31
C ALA A 84 -5.19 6.16 -3.77
N ALA A 85 -3.93 6.11 -3.34
CA ALA A 85 -3.05 4.99 -3.66
C ALA A 85 -3.53 3.67 -3.05
N SER A 86 -4.01 3.69 -1.80
CA SER A 86 -4.60 2.50 -1.16
C SER A 86 -5.81 2.00 -1.95
N ALA A 87 -6.69 2.90 -2.42
CA ALA A 87 -7.81 2.55 -3.28
C ALA A 87 -7.33 1.91 -4.58
N CYS A 88 -6.35 2.51 -5.26
CA CYS A 88 -5.81 1.97 -6.50
C CYS A 88 -5.22 0.56 -6.30
N VAL A 89 -4.39 0.39 -5.28
CA VAL A 89 -3.69 -0.87 -4.99
C VAL A 89 -4.65 -1.98 -4.54
N LEU A 90 -5.66 -1.65 -3.73
CA LEU A 90 -6.58 -2.63 -3.16
C LEU A 90 -7.79 -2.94 -4.05
N ILE A 91 -8.02 -2.20 -5.12
CA ILE A 91 -9.23 -2.34 -5.95
C ILE A 91 -8.87 -2.66 -7.40
N LEU A 92 -8.00 -1.86 -8.04
CA LEU A 92 -7.78 -1.96 -9.49
C LEU A 92 -7.23 -3.33 -9.93
N PRO A 93 -6.26 -3.96 -9.25
CA PRO A 93 -5.78 -5.28 -9.66
C PRO A 93 -6.89 -6.33 -9.63
N TYR A 94 -7.73 -6.31 -8.61
CA TYR A 94 -8.83 -7.27 -8.47
C TYR A 94 -9.97 -7.03 -9.48
N LEU A 95 -10.19 -5.78 -9.90
CA LEU A 95 -11.10 -5.51 -11.02
C LEU A 95 -10.53 -6.05 -12.33
N TYR A 96 -9.24 -5.86 -12.57
CA TYR A 96 -8.56 -6.37 -13.76
C TYR A 96 -8.59 -7.90 -13.84
N TRP A 97 -8.35 -8.58 -12.72
CA TRP A 97 -8.45 -10.06 -12.62
C TRP A 97 -9.86 -10.58 -12.39
N GLN A 98 -10.89 -9.72 -12.47
CA GLN A 98 -12.31 -10.10 -12.31
C GLN A 98 -12.65 -10.75 -10.95
N GLN A 99 -11.89 -10.44 -9.90
CA GLN A 99 -12.05 -10.92 -8.54
C GLN A 99 -12.90 -9.94 -7.70
N TYR A 100 -14.17 -9.78 -8.05
CA TYR A 100 -15.04 -8.75 -7.48
C TYR A 100 -15.22 -8.82 -5.95
N ALA A 101 -15.22 -10.02 -5.37
CA ALA A 101 -15.31 -10.19 -3.91
C ALA A 101 -14.11 -9.56 -3.19
N LEU A 102 -12.90 -9.73 -3.74
CA LEU A 102 -11.68 -9.12 -3.20
C LEU A 102 -11.64 -7.61 -3.45
N ALA A 103 -12.16 -7.14 -4.60
CA ALA A 103 -12.31 -5.71 -4.87
C ALA A 103 -13.25 -5.04 -3.85
N MET A 104 -14.36 -5.69 -3.48
CA MET A 104 -15.28 -5.21 -2.44
C MET A 104 -14.62 -5.15 -1.05
N LEU A 105 -13.81 -6.16 -0.71
CA LEU A 105 -13.01 -6.13 0.51
C LEU A 105 -11.99 -4.97 0.47
N GLY A 106 -11.33 -4.75 -0.67
CA GLY A 106 -10.43 -3.63 -0.88
C GLY A 106 -11.09 -2.26 -0.73
N LEU A 107 -12.34 -2.13 -1.19
CA LEU A 107 -13.16 -0.94 -0.98
C LEU A 107 -13.47 -0.72 0.51
N ALA A 108 -13.87 -1.77 1.23
CA ALA A 108 -14.14 -1.69 2.66
C ALA A 108 -12.89 -1.29 3.46
N CYS A 109 -11.74 -1.91 3.17
CA CYS A 109 -10.46 -1.55 3.77
C CYS A 109 -10.08 -0.09 3.48
N THR A 110 -10.26 0.36 2.23
CA THR A 110 -9.99 1.75 1.82
C THR A 110 -10.89 2.73 2.58
N LEU A 111 -12.16 2.40 2.77
CA LEU A 111 -13.10 3.22 3.54
C LEU A 111 -12.67 3.32 5.00
N VAL A 112 -12.29 2.21 5.62
CA VAL A 112 -11.79 2.17 7.00
C VAL A 112 -10.52 3.03 7.14
N ILE A 113 -9.56 2.89 6.22
CA ILE A 113 -8.35 3.72 6.17
C ILE A 113 -8.71 5.20 6.06
N THR A 114 -9.64 5.55 5.17
CA THR A 114 -10.09 6.94 4.97
C THR A 114 -10.70 7.50 6.24
N LEU A 115 -11.64 6.79 6.86
CA LEU A 115 -12.28 7.21 8.11
C LEU A 115 -11.24 7.39 9.21
N TYR A 116 -10.29 6.47 9.33
CA TYR A 116 -9.20 6.59 10.29
C TYR A 116 -8.33 7.83 10.03
N LEU A 117 -7.90 8.09 8.80
CA LEU A 117 -7.02 9.21 8.46
C LEU A 117 -7.69 10.60 8.58
N PHE A 118 -9.00 10.68 8.38
CA PHE A 118 -9.72 11.95 8.31
C PHE A 118 -10.64 12.24 9.49
N LYS A 119 -11.06 11.22 10.26
CA LYS A 119 -11.95 11.43 11.43
C LYS A 119 -11.27 11.14 12.77
N ASN A 120 -10.18 10.38 12.83
CA ASN A 120 -9.55 10.06 14.11
C ASN A 120 -8.82 11.29 14.70
N GLY A 121 -9.25 11.74 15.89
CA GLY A 121 -8.67 12.93 16.54
C GLY A 121 -7.16 12.85 16.79
N ARG A 122 -6.60 11.68 17.11
CA ARG A 122 -5.14 11.53 17.31
C ARG A 122 -4.37 11.68 16.00
N VAL A 123 -4.94 11.20 14.90
CA VAL A 123 -4.34 11.37 13.56
C VAL A 123 -4.42 12.82 13.12
N LEU A 124 -5.57 13.47 13.34
CA LEU A 124 -5.73 14.90 13.05
C LEU A 124 -4.74 15.76 13.85
N ALA A 125 -4.58 15.49 15.15
CA ALA A 125 -3.60 16.17 15.98
C ALA A 125 -2.16 15.97 15.47
N TYR A 126 -1.81 14.74 15.07
CA TYR A 126 -0.49 14.43 14.52
C TYR A 126 -0.17 15.23 13.24
N PHE A 127 -1.15 15.44 12.36
CA PHE A 127 -0.96 16.21 11.11
C PHE A 127 -1.25 17.72 11.26
N GLY A 128 -1.85 18.14 12.38
CA GLY A 128 -2.12 19.54 12.70
C GLY A 128 -0.99 20.25 13.46
N SER A 129 -0.03 19.48 13.99
CA SER A 129 1.22 19.96 14.61
C SER A 129 2.39 19.95 13.62
#